data_AF-A0AB37VZT3-F1
#
_entry.id   AF-A0AB37VZT3-F1
#
_cell.length_a   1.000
_cell.length_b   1.000
_cell.length_c   1.000
_cell.angle_alpha   90.00
_cell.angle_beta   90.00
_cell.angle_gamma   90.00
#
_symmetry.space_group_name_H-M   'P 1'
#
loop_
_entity.id
_entity.type
_entity.pdbx_description
1 polymer ?
#
loop_
_entity_poly.entity_id
_entity_poly.type
_entity_poly.pdbx_seq_one_letter_code
_entity_poly.pdbx_strand_id
1 'polypeptide(L)'
;MTTPPHQIEQPSIDDTIISAILNKNDAELARILRSNPDWPPNERDLAYPHDKAAISGLPVFKTFVEHFPQTKHWDCNHTGNVVGIAAVYGDVALLRFCLEELGHEADEGRWLSVPALDAVEHLEDTLVTPGHKKEVTRLLELHGATPKGTFKRRGKKEKKLGLFEQAMRLIKRRPSGQLKAQEPLNITESRECLAPLKEQ
;
A
#
# COMPACT_ATOMS: atom_id res chain seq x y z
N MET A 1 -2.65 10.48 54.80
CA MET A 1 -3.20 10.28 53.45
C MET A 1 -2.15 9.55 52.64
N THR A 2 -2.29 8.24 52.50
CA THR A 2 -1.38 7.38 51.73
C THR A 2 -1.90 7.31 50.29
N THR A 3 -1.07 7.74 49.33
CA THR A 3 -1.33 7.58 47.90
C THR A 3 -1.47 6.09 47.60
N PRO A 4 -2.51 5.64 46.86
CA PRO A 4 -2.59 4.25 46.47
C PRO A 4 -1.37 3.88 45.61
N PRO A 5 -0.81 2.68 45.75
CA PRO A 5 0.26 2.23 44.88
C PRO A 5 -0.22 2.26 43.43
N HIS A 6 0.60 2.82 42.54
CA HIS A 6 0.38 2.76 41.09
C HIS A 6 0.21 1.29 40.69
N GLN A 7 -1.02 0.89 40.36
CA GLN A 7 -1.25 -0.38 39.70
C GLN A 7 -0.66 -0.23 38.29
N ILE A 8 0.40 -0.99 38.02
CA ILE A 8 0.93 -1.12 36.67
C ILE A 8 -0.13 -1.90 35.91
N GLU A 9 -0.85 -1.23 35.01
CA GLU A 9 -1.79 -1.89 34.09
C GLU A 9 -1.02 -2.96 33.31
N GLN A 10 -1.52 -4.20 33.34
CA GLN A 10 -0.95 -5.26 32.51
C GLN A 10 -1.17 -4.90 31.04
N PRO A 11 -0.15 -5.06 30.17
CA PRO A 11 -0.31 -4.77 28.75
C PRO A 11 -1.43 -5.63 28.16
N SER A 12 -2.19 -5.05 27.24
CA SER A 12 -3.22 -5.80 26.53
C SER A 12 -2.60 -6.93 25.72
N ILE A 13 -3.42 -7.94 25.36
CA ILE A 13 -2.96 -9.01 24.48
C ILE A 13 -2.46 -8.46 23.14
N ASP A 14 -3.15 -7.46 22.60
CA ASP A 14 -2.77 -6.78 21.36
C ASP A 14 -1.38 -6.15 21.48
N ASP A 15 -1.12 -5.43 22.58
CA ASP A 15 0.19 -4.81 22.83
C ASP A 15 1.30 -5.87 22.95
N THR A 16 0.99 -7.01 23.57
CA THR A 16 1.96 -8.09 23.76
C THR A 16 2.29 -8.78 22.43
N ILE A 17 1.29 -9.02 21.58
CA ILE A 17 1.47 -9.59 20.23
C ILE A 17 2.26 -8.64 19.34
N ILE A 18 1.88 -7.36 19.31
CA ILE A 18 2.59 -6.34 18.52
C ILE A 18 4.02 -6.18 19.01
N SER A 19 4.24 -6.18 20.33
CA SER A 19 5.59 -6.13 20.90
C SER A 19 6.44 -7.34 20.48
N ALA A 20 5.89 -8.56 20.52
CA ALA A 20 6.60 -9.76 20.07
C ALA A 20 6.97 -9.67 18.58
N ILE A 21 6.05 -9.20 17.74
CA ILE A 21 6.27 -8.97 16.30
C ILE A 21 7.39 -7.95 16.08
N LEU A 22 7.30 -6.77 16.69
CA LEU A 22 8.27 -5.67 16.49
C LEU A 22 9.66 -6.02 17.02
N ASN A 23 9.74 -6.81 18.09
CA ASN A 23 11.00 -7.32 18.64
C ASN A 23 11.55 -8.54 17.88
N LYS A 24 10.89 -8.95 16.80
CA LYS A 24 11.26 -10.12 15.98
C LYS A 24 11.36 -11.43 16.75
N ASN A 25 10.52 -11.58 17.78
CA ASN A 25 10.52 -12.75 18.66
C ASN A 25 9.36 -13.69 18.27
N ASP A 26 9.61 -14.51 17.24
CA ASP A 26 8.65 -15.47 16.69
C ASP A 26 8.28 -16.57 17.69
N ALA A 27 9.23 -17.02 18.51
CA ALA A 27 8.98 -18.01 19.57
C ALA A 27 7.97 -17.48 20.61
N GLU A 28 8.13 -16.23 21.04
CA GLU A 28 7.20 -15.60 21.98
C GLU A 28 5.85 -15.32 21.32
N LEU A 29 5.83 -14.88 20.07
CA LEU A 29 4.60 -14.73 19.29
C LEU A 29 3.82 -16.06 19.25
N ALA A 30 4.48 -17.16 18.89
CA ALA A 30 3.87 -18.49 18.86
C ALA A 30 3.39 -18.95 20.25
N ARG A 31 4.10 -18.60 21.33
CA ARG A 31 3.66 -18.90 22.71
C ARG A 31 2.38 -18.13 23.06
N ILE A 32 2.33 -16.83 22.78
CA ILE A 32 1.17 -15.98 23.07
C ILE A 32 -0.05 -16.46 22.29
N LEU A 33 0.09 -16.68 20.97
CA LEU A 33 -1.01 -17.12 20.11
C LEU A 33 -1.57 -18.48 20.52
N ARG A 34 -0.70 -19.46 20.83
CA ARG A 34 -1.15 -20.77 21.37
C ARG A 34 -1.85 -20.68 22.71
N SER A 35 -1.48 -19.68 23.53
CA SER A 35 -2.10 -19.48 24.85
C SER A 35 -3.44 -18.72 24.77
N ASN A 36 -3.77 -18.16 23.60
CA ASN A 36 -4.95 -17.33 23.38
C ASN A 36 -5.62 -17.67 22.04
N PRO A 37 -6.20 -18.87 21.91
CA PRO A 37 -6.71 -19.38 20.63
C PRO A 37 -7.93 -18.61 20.09
N ASP A 38 -8.65 -17.90 20.95
CA ASP A 38 -9.83 -17.10 20.56
C ASP A 38 -9.45 -15.71 20.04
N TRP A 39 -8.16 -15.35 20.07
CA TRP A 39 -7.67 -14.10 19.52
C TRP A 39 -7.37 -14.24 18.00
N PRO A 40 -7.73 -13.23 17.19
CA PRO A 40 -8.49 -12.03 17.53
C PRO A 40 -10.00 -12.27 17.49
N PRO A 41 -10.79 -11.47 18.24
CA PRO A 41 -12.26 -11.58 18.23
C PRO A 41 -12.88 -11.22 16.87
N ASN A 42 -12.22 -10.39 16.05
CA ASN A 42 -12.64 -10.12 14.68
C ASN A 42 -11.45 -10.27 13.72
N GLU A 43 -11.71 -10.87 12.57
CA GLU A 43 -10.70 -11.07 11.52
C GLU A 43 -10.06 -9.76 11.04
N ARG A 44 -10.81 -8.66 10.99
CA ARG A 44 -10.29 -7.33 10.60
C ARG A 44 -9.16 -6.84 11.51
N ASP A 45 -9.10 -7.33 12.75
CA ASP A 45 -8.10 -6.93 13.74
C ASP A 45 -6.73 -7.57 13.44
N LEU A 46 -6.67 -8.55 12.51
CA LEU A 46 -5.42 -9.14 11.99
C LEU A 46 -4.65 -8.21 11.06
N ALA A 47 -5.30 -7.21 10.44
CA ALA A 47 -4.68 -6.41 9.38
C ALA A 47 -3.41 -5.68 9.86
N TYR A 48 -3.47 -5.06 11.04
CA TYR A 48 -2.32 -4.34 11.57
C TYR A 48 -1.18 -5.27 12.02
N PRO A 49 -1.41 -6.33 12.81
CA PRO A 49 -0.41 -7.36 13.10
C PRO A 49 0.22 -7.99 11.85
N HIS A 50 -0.58 -8.30 10.83
CA HIS A 50 -0.12 -8.86 9.55
C HIS A 50 0.92 -7.93 8.89
N ASP A 51 0.61 -6.65 8.77
CA ASP A 51 1.50 -5.66 8.16
C ASP A 51 2.81 -5.54 8.94
N LYS A 52 2.74 -5.60 10.28
CA LYS A 52 3.93 -5.59 11.14
C LYS A 52 4.74 -6.89 11.00
N ALA A 53 4.09 -8.04 10.90
CA ALA A 53 4.77 -9.32 10.72
C ALA A 53 5.57 -9.35 9.40
N ALA A 54 4.98 -8.84 8.31
CA ALA A 54 5.67 -8.71 7.02
C ALA A 54 6.91 -7.80 7.10
N ILE A 55 6.82 -6.68 7.81
CA ILE A 55 7.95 -5.75 8.00
C ILE A 55 9.03 -6.34 8.93
N SER A 56 8.65 -7.16 9.91
CA SER A 56 9.58 -7.78 10.85
C SER A 56 10.47 -8.86 10.21
N GLY A 57 10.03 -9.45 9.10
CA GLY A 57 10.78 -10.38 8.28
C GLY A 57 10.31 -11.83 8.38
N LEU A 58 10.95 -12.72 7.63
CA LEU A 58 10.47 -14.09 7.39
C LEU A 58 10.05 -14.88 8.63
N PRO A 59 10.86 -15.03 9.71
CA PRO A 59 10.50 -15.91 10.82
C PRO A 59 9.18 -15.53 11.50
N VAL A 60 8.97 -14.23 11.70
CA VAL A 60 7.76 -13.69 12.31
C VAL A 60 6.58 -13.80 11.35
N PHE A 61 6.78 -13.43 10.08
CA PHE A 61 5.73 -13.56 9.07
C PHE A 61 5.26 -15.00 8.91
N LYS A 62 6.19 -15.96 8.85
CA LYS A 62 5.89 -17.39 8.76
C LYS A 62 5.10 -17.87 9.97
N THR A 63 5.54 -17.54 11.17
CA THR A 63 4.80 -17.86 12.41
C THR A 63 3.40 -17.27 12.41
N PHE A 64 3.25 -16.03 11.92
CA PHE A 64 1.95 -15.36 11.83
C PHE A 64 1.01 -16.07 10.85
N VAL A 65 1.46 -16.38 9.62
CA VAL A 65 0.61 -17.06 8.63
C VAL A 65 0.36 -18.54 8.97
N GLU A 66 1.21 -19.19 9.77
CA GLU A 66 0.94 -20.53 10.31
C GLU A 66 -0.25 -20.52 11.28
N HIS A 67 -0.37 -19.47 12.11
CA HIS A 67 -1.51 -19.31 13.02
C HIS A 67 -2.74 -18.72 12.34
N PHE A 68 -2.55 -17.90 11.30
CA PHE A 68 -3.62 -17.28 10.53
C PHE A 68 -3.48 -17.54 9.01
N PRO A 69 -3.71 -18.78 8.53
CA PRO A 69 -3.46 -19.16 7.13
C PRO A 69 -4.27 -18.37 6.11
N GLN A 70 -5.41 -17.80 6.50
CA GLN A 70 -6.24 -16.96 5.64
C GLN A 70 -5.55 -15.66 5.23
N THR A 71 -4.54 -15.21 5.97
CA THR A 71 -3.84 -13.94 5.69
C THR A 71 -2.70 -14.08 4.70
N LYS A 72 -2.33 -15.30 4.27
CA LYS A 72 -1.14 -15.54 3.45
C LYS A 72 -1.09 -14.73 2.14
N HIS A 73 -2.24 -14.42 1.56
CA HIS A 73 -2.39 -13.64 0.32
C HIS A 73 -2.92 -12.23 0.57
N TRP A 74 -2.95 -11.78 1.82
CA TRP A 74 -3.41 -10.44 2.13
C TRP A 74 -2.43 -9.39 1.65
N ASP A 75 -3.02 -8.25 1.33
CA ASP A 75 -2.31 -7.06 0.94
C ASP A 75 -2.05 -6.21 2.20
N CYS A 76 -0.87 -5.60 2.33
CA CYS A 76 -0.56 -4.67 3.42
C CYS A 76 -1.09 -3.25 3.13
N ASN A 77 -2.29 -3.19 2.56
CA ASN A 77 -3.06 -2.00 2.24
C ASN A 77 -2.23 -0.91 1.53
N HIS A 78 -2.03 0.20 2.23
CA HIS A 78 -1.38 1.40 1.71
C HIS A 78 0.14 1.23 1.62
N THR A 79 0.72 0.29 2.37
CA THR A 79 2.15 -0.02 2.36
C THR A 79 2.53 -0.83 1.11
N GLY A 80 1.56 -1.46 0.45
CA GLY A 80 1.79 -2.37 -0.68
C GLY A 80 1.53 -3.81 -0.27
N ASN A 81 2.01 -4.79 -1.04
CA ASN A 81 1.89 -6.21 -0.68
C ASN A 81 3.19 -6.76 -0.11
N VAL A 82 3.15 -7.98 0.43
CA VAL A 82 4.30 -8.61 1.09
C VAL A 82 5.51 -8.74 0.16
N VAL A 83 5.30 -8.99 -1.14
CA VAL A 83 6.37 -9.03 -2.15
C VAL A 83 7.10 -7.69 -2.23
N GLY A 84 6.38 -6.57 -2.32
CA GLY A 84 7.01 -5.26 -2.39
C GLY A 84 7.65 -4.82 -1.07
N ILE A 85 7.08 -5.22 0.07
CA ILE A 85 7.71 -5.01 1.39
C ILE A 85 9.04 -5.78 1.44
N ALA A 86 9.04 -7.08 1.18
CA ALA A 86 10.24 -7.91 1.23
C ALA A 86 11.33 -7.37 0.30
N ALA A 87 10.95 -6.95 -0.91
CA ALA A 87 11.86 -6.36 -1.88
C ALA A 87 12.51 -5.06 -1.36
N VAL A 88 11.72 -4.11 -0.85
CA VAL A 88 12.24 -2.80 -0.41
C VAL A 88 13.10 -2.90 0.85
N TYR A 89 12.77 -3.83 1.76
CA TYR A 89 13.58 -4.08 2.94
C TYR A 89 14.81 -4.97 2.66
N GLY A 90 14.95 -5.48 1.43
CA GLY A 90 16.02 -6.41 1.09
C GLY A 90 15.94 -7.74 1.84
N ASP A 91 14.75 -8.15 2.28
CA ASP A 91 14.53 -9.44 2.93
C ASP A 91 14.38 -10.53 1.86
N VAL A 92 15.53 -11.02 1.38
CA VAL A 92 15.60 -12.06 0.34
C VAL A 92 14.89 -13.33 0.79
N ALA A 93 14.95 -13.68 2.08
CA ALA A 93 14.34 -14.89 2.59
C ALA A 93 12.81 -14.80 2.54
N LEU A 94 12.24 -13.68 2.99
CA LEU A 94 10.80 -13.43 2.88
C LEU A 94 10.37 -13.35 1.41
N LEU A 95 11.16 -12.70 0.55
CA LEU A 95 10.85 -12.58 -0.86
C LEU A 95 10.78 -13.95 -1.54
N ARG A 96 11.75 -14.84 -1.29
CA ARG A 96 11.72 -16.22 -1.78
C ARG A 96 10.50 -16.98 -1.26
N PHE A 97 10.22 -16.89 0.04
CA PHE A 97 9.04 -17.52 0.62
C PHE A 97 7.74 -17.09 -0.08
N CYS A 98 7.56 -15.80 -0.35
CA CYS A 98 6.40 -15.31 -1.07
C CYS A 98 6.32 -15.84 -2.50
N LEU A 99 7.43 -15.81 -3.26
CA LEU A 99 7.43 -16.14 -4.69
C LEU A 99 7.43 -17.65 -4.96
N GLU A 100 8.19 -18.40 -4.17
CA GLU A 100 8.48 -19.81 -4.41
C GLU A 100 7.54 -20.73 -3.61
N GLU A 101 7.23 -20.38 -2.36
CA GLU A 101 6.39 -21.22 -1.48
C GLU A 101 4.91 -20.81 -1.50
N LEU A 102 4.61 -19.50 -1.41
CA LEU A 102 3.23 -19.01 -1.44
C LEU A 102 2.68 -18.80 -2.85
N GLY A 103 3.54 -18.76 -3.87
CA GLY A 103 3.16 -18.58 -5.27
C GLY A 103 2.64 -17.18 -5.59
N HIS A 104 3.10 -16.15 -4.87
CA HIS A 104 2.74 -14.76 -5.19
C HIS A 104 3.35 -14.33 -6.53
N GLU A 105 2.60 -13.53 -7.28
CA GLU A 105 3.08 -12.98 -8.54
C GLU A 105 4.07 -11.83 -8.28
N ALA A 106 5.31 -11.98 -8.77
CA ALA A 106 6.35 -10.97 -8.58
C ALA A 106 5.97 -9.61 -9.23
N ASP A 107 5.27 -9.66 -10.37
CA ASP A 107 4.88 -8.47 -11.14
C ASP A 107 3.68 -7.71 -10.54
N GLU A 108 2.92 -8.34 -9.64
CA GLU A 108 1.95 -7.65 -8.78
C GLU A 108 2.61 -7.02 -7.54
N GLY A 109 3.88 -7.34 -7.28
CA GLY A 109 4.68 -6.80 -6.19
C GLY A 109 4.72 -5.28 -6.20
N ARG A 110 4.43 -4.64 -5.07
CA ARG A 110 4.48 -3.18 -4.96
C ARG A 110 4.79 -2.68 -3.57
N TRP A 111 5.52 -1.58 -3.51
CA TRP A 111 5.68 -0.75 -2.32
C TRP A 111 4.90 0.55 -2.52
N LEU A 112 3.95 0.83 -1.62
CA LEU A 112 2.93 1.85 -1.82
C LEU A 112 2.18 1.64 -3.15
N SER A 113 2.45 2.53 -4.11
CA SER A 113 1.91 2.50 -5.49
C SER A 113 3.00 2.37 -6.55
N VAL A 114 4.19 1.90 -6.17
CA VAL A 114 5.37 1.74 -7.02
C VAL A 114 5.64 0.24 -7.20
N PRO A 115 5.80 -0.26 -8.44
CA PRO A 115 6.19 -1.65 -8.69
C PRO A 115 7.45 -2.03 -7.92
N ALA A 116 7.51 -3.25 -7.39
CA ALA A 116 8.62 -3.69 -6.53
C ALA A 116 9.98 -3.54 -7.21
N LEU A 117 10.06 -3.90 -8.50
CA LEU A 117 11.31 -3.80 -9.25
C LEU A 117 11.80 -2.34 -9.39
N ASP A 118 10.90 -1.43 -9.76
CA ASP A 118 11.16 0.02 -9.84
C ASP A 118 11.55 0.61 -8.48
N ALA A 119 10.85 0.20 -7.41
CA ALA A 119 11.16 0.65 -6.05
C ALA A 119 12.58 0.25 -5.62
N VAL A 120 13.02 -0.96 -5.96
CA VAL A 120 14.36 -1.47 -5.62
C VAL A 120 15.46 -0.80 -6.42
N GLU A 121 15.22 -0.47 -7.70
CA GLU A 121 16.18 0.26 -8.53
C GLU A 121 16.57 1.63 -7.93
N HIS A 122 15.67 2.25 -7.17
CA HIS A 122 15.89 3.52 -6.51
C HIS A 122 16.43 3.40 -5.07
N LEU A 123 16.62 2.18 -4.55
CA LEU A 123 17.27 1.99 -3.25
C LEU A 123 18.79 2.12 -3.38
N GLU A 124 19.38 2.80 -2.41
CA GLU A 124 20.81 2.79 -2.17
C GLU A 124 21.18 1.54 -1.39
N ASP A 125 22.21 0.82 -1.84
CA ASP A 125 22.80 -0.25 -1.02
C ASP A 125 23.38 0.39 0.24
N THR A 126 22.84 0.03 1.40
CA THR A 126 23.36 0.52 2.68
C THR A 126 24.54 -0.34 3.14
N LEU A 127 25.39 0.21 3.99
CA LEU A 127 26.51 -0.53 4.61
C LEU A 127 26.06 -1.75 5.43
N VAL A 128 24.78 -1.81 5.84
CA VAL A 128 24.19 -2.90 6.63
C VAL A 128 23.67 -4.03 5.73
N THR A 129 23.43 -3.75 4.45
CA THR A 129 22.82 -4.68 3.48
C THR A 129 23.55 -4.67 2.13
N PRO A 130 24.90 -4.80 2.09
CA PRO A 130 25.63 -4.72 0.84
C PRO A 130 25.24 -5.84 -0.12
N GLY A 131 24.83 -5.48 -1.35
CA GLY A 131 24.48 -6.42 -2.41
C GLY A 131 23.04 -6.93 -2.39
N HIS A 132 22.22 -6.52 -1.42
CA HIS A 132 20.80 -6.91 -1.35
C HIS A 132 20.04 -6.45 -2.58
N LYS A 133 20.31 -5.23 -3.08
CA LYS A 133 19.66 -4.71 -4.28
C LYS A 133 19.82 -5.65 -5.46
N LYS A 134 21.06 -6.06 -5.77
CA LYS A 134 21.36 -6.93 -6.92
C LYS A 134 20.66 -8.28 -6.79
N GLU A 135 20.64 -8.86 -5.60
CA GLU A 135 19.98 -10.15 -5.36
C GLU A 135 18.45 -10.05 -5.48
N VAL A 136 17.84 -9.03 -4.88
CA VAL A 136 16.40 -8.77 -4.97
C VAL A 136 15.98 -8.50 -6.41
N THR A 137 16.69 -7.62 -7.13
CA THR A 137 16.43 -7.34 -8.56
C THR A 137 16.45 -8.63 -9.36
N ARG A 138 17.53 -9.44 -9.21
CA ARG A 138 17.65 -10.72 -9.92
C ARG A 138 16.49 -11.66 -9.61
N LEU A 139 16.07 -11.75 -8.34
CA LEU A 139 14.99 -12.64 -7.92
C LEU A 139 13.64 -12.18 -8.50
N LEU A 140 13.35 -10.88 -8.47
CA LEU A 140 12.14 -10.31 -9.06
C LEU A 140 12.08 -10.55 -10.57
N GLU A 141 13.17 -10.29 -11.30
CA GLU A 141 13.28 -10.52 -12.74
C GLU A 141 13.12 -12.01 -13.10
N LEU A 142 13.74 -12.91 -12.32
CA LEU A 142 13.63 -14.35 -12.50
C LEU A 142 12.17 -14.83 -12.41
N HIS A 143 11.37 -14.19 -11.56
CA HIS A 143 9.95 -14.48 -11.39
C HIS A 143 9.04 -13.59 -12.25
N GLY A 144 9.59 -12.91 -13.26
CA GLY A 144 8.82 -12.20 -14.30
C GLY A 144 8.35 -10.80 -13.92
N ALA A 145 8.88 -10.19 -12.85
CA ALA A 145 8.58 -8.81 -12.53
C ALA A 145 9.13 -7.85 -13.59
N THR A 146 8.40 -6.76 -13.83
CA THR A 146 8.77 -5.69 -14.74
C THR A 146 8.79 -4.34 -14.00
N PRO A 147 9.53 -3.32 -14.50
CA PRO A 147 9.52 -1.99 -13.88
C PRO A 147 8.16 -1.30 -13.90
N LYS A 148 7.21 -1.77 -14.73
CA LYS A 148 5.85 -1.21 -14.79
C LYS A 148 4.87 -1.89 -13.83
N GLY A 149 5.13 -3.16 -13.50
CA GLY A 149 4.20 -4.01 -12.76
C GLY A 149 2.86 -4.23 -13.49
N THR A 150 2.05 -5.13 -12.94
CA THR A 150 0.68 -5.41 -13.40
C THR A 150 -0.39 -5.02 -12.39
N PHE A 151 0.00 -4.61 -11.18
CA PHE A 151 -0.98 -4.23 -10.16
C PHE A 151 -1.86 -3.07 -10.63
N LYS A 152 -3.17 -3.22 -10.47
CA LYS A 152 -4.13 -2.17 -10.79
C LYS A 152 -4.08 -1.14 -9.67
N ARG A 153 -3.50 0.05 -9.92
CA ARG A 153 -3.76 1.21 -9.07
C ARG A 153 -5.27 1.35 -8.96
N ARG A 154 -5.83 1.31 -7.74
CA ARG A 154 -7.24 1.69 -7.54
C ARG A 154 -7.37 3.10 -8.09
N GLY A 155 -7.92 3.21 -9.30
CA GLY A 155 -8.18 4.48 -9.92
C GLY A 155 -8.98 5.27 -8.92
N LYS A 156 -8.48 6.46 -8.55
CA LYS A 156 -9.33 7.46 -7.92
C LYS A 156 -10.53 7.53 -8.87
N LYS A 157 -11.72 7.12 -8.44
CA LYS A 157 -12.93 7.53 -9.14
C LYS A 157 -12.84 9.04 -9.10
N GLU A 158 -12.35 9.65 -10.17
CA GLU A 158 -12.58 11.04 -10.41
C GLU A 158 -14.10 11.14 -10.32
N LYS A 159 -14.58 11.74 -9.21
CA LYS A 159 -15.95 12.21 -9.18
C LYS A 159 -15.97 13.18 -10.35
N LYS A 160 -16.48 12.73 -11.51
CA LYS A 160 -16.94 13.63 -12.56
C LYS A 160 -17.99 14.47 -11.87
N LEU A 161 -17.56 15.61 -11.33
CA LEU A 161 -18.47 16.61 -10.80
C LEU A 161 -19.44 16.88 -11.92
N GLY A 162 -20.73 16.71 -11.65
CA GLY A 162 -21.76 17.03 -12.64
C GLY A 162 -21.57 18.47 -13.11
N LEU A 163 -22.00 18.78 -14.34
CA LEU A 163 -21.96 20.15 -14.89
C LEU A 163 -22.44 21.20 -13.87
N PHE A 164 -23.43 20.84 -13.06
CA PHE A 164 -23.94 21.66 -11.96
C PHE A 164 -22.90 21.94 -10.85
N GLU A 165 -22.18 20.93 -10.38
CA GLU A 165 -21.15 21.11 -9.34
C GLU A 165 -19.91 21.87 -9.87
N GLN A 166 -19.60 21.70 -11.16
CA GLN A 166 -18.58 22.51 -11.84
C GLN A 166 -19.02 23.98 -11.94
N ALA A 167 -20.27 24.24 -12.33
CA ALA A 167 -20.85 25.58 -12.41
C ALA A 167 -20.90 26.27 -11.03
N MET A 168 -21.27 25.54 -9.98
CA MET A 168 -21.31 26.08 -8.61
C MET A 168 -19.91 26.43 -8.06
N ARG A 169 -18.85 25.71 -8.46
CA ARG A 169 -17.47 26.06 -8.13
C ARG A 169 -16.99 27.33 -8.85
N LEU A 170 -17.42 27.54 -10.10
CA LEU A 170 -17.12 28.76 -10.85
C LEU A 170 -17.80 29.99 -10.23
N ILE A 171 -19.04 29.83 -9.73
CA ILE A 171 -19.77 30.91 -9.05
C ILE A 171 -19.10 31.27 -7.71
N LYS A 172 -18.65 30.27 -6.93
CA LYS A 172 -17.96 30.50 -5.65
C LYS A 172 -16.55 31.12 -5.77
N ARG A 173 -15.96 31.17 -6.97
CA ARG A 173 -14.64 31.78 -7.22
C ARG A 173 -14.69 33.24 -7.68
N ARG A 174 -15.87 33.85 -7.83
CA ARG A 174 -15.92 35.29 -8.12
C ARG A 174 -15.61 36.08 -6.84
N PRO A 175 -14.57 36.93 -6.82
CA PRO A 175 -14.43 37.93 -5.77
C PRO A 175 -15.61 38.88 -5.88
N SER A 176 -16.32 39.10 -4.79
CA SER A 176 -17.33 40.14 -4.68
C SER A 176 -16.66 41.51 -4.79
N GLY A 177 -16.91 42.20 -5.90
CA GLY A 177 -16.72 43.66 -6.00
C GLY A 177 -15.63 44.10 -6.98
N GLN A 178 -16.03 44.45 -8.20
CA GLN A 178 -16.11 45.85 -8.67
C GLN A 178 -16.48 45.86 -10.17
N LEU A 179 -17.57 46.57 -10.47
CA LEU A 179 -17.99 46.97 -11.81
C LEU A 179 -16.94 47.88 -12.46
N LYS A 180 -16.49 47.57 -13.67
CA LYS A 180 -16.25 48.56 -14.74
C LYS A 180 -16.54 47.94 -16.12
N ALA A 181 -17.13 48.78 -16.97
CA ALA A 181 -17.68 48.49 -18.28
C ALA A 181 -16.63 48.46 -19.42
N GLN A 182 -17.08 47.96 -20.59
CA GLN A 182 -16.51 47.90 -21.97
C GLN A 182 -16.16 46.47 -22.41
N GLU A 183 -16.62 45.91 -23.54
CA GLU A 183 -17.27 46.39 -24.77
C GLU A 183 -18.16 45.26 -25.37
N PRO A 184 -19.11 45.54 -26.28
CA PRO A 184 -19.95 44.51 -26.90
C PRO A 184 -19.16 43.72 -27.96
N LEU A 185 -19.17 42.39 -27.82
CA LEU A 185 -18.68 41.44 -28.84
C LEU A 185 -19.51 41.58 -30.12
N ASN A 186 -18.85 42.07 -31.17
CA ASN A 186 -19.36 42.18 -32.52
C ASN A 186 -19.54 40.77 -33.11
N ILE A 187 -20.78 40.35 -33.38
CA ILE A 187 -21.11 39.05 -34.00
C ILE A 187 -21.01 39.22 -35.52
N THR A 188 -19.76 39.33 -35.99
CA THR A 188 -19.22 39.22 -37.34
C THR A 188 -18.73 37.83 -37.77
N GLU A 189 -19.51 37.02 -38.49
CA GLU A 189 -19.03 35.99 -39.44
C GLU A 189 -18.04 34.88 -38.97
N SER A 190 -18.56 33.66 -38.84
CA SER A 190 -17.85 32.44 -39.25
C SER A 190 -18.87 31.37 -39.65
N ARG A 191 -19.52 31.63 -40.79
CA ARG A 191 -20.00 30.57 -41.67
C ARG A 191 -18.77 30.09 -42.44
N GLU A 192 -18.32 28.87 -42.19
CA GLU A 192 -17.74 27.95 -43.18
C GLU A 192 -17.07 26.80 -42.43
N CYS A 193 -17.68 25.62 -42.48
CA CYS A 193 -17.06 24.29 -42.55
C CYS A 193 -18.15 23.22 -42.39
N LEU A 194 -19.09 23.18 -43.34
CA LEU A 194 -19.84 21.97 -43.67
C LEU A 194 -19.22 21.43 -44.95
N ALA A 195 -18.36 20.41 -44.83
CA ALA A 195 -17.88 19.65 -45.97
C ALA A 195 -18.99 18.68 -46.42
N PRO A 196 -19.29 18.56 -47.73
CA PRO A 196 -20.24 17.57 -48.22
C PRO A 196 -19.58 16.19 -48.33
N LEU A 197 -20.25 15.18 -47.76
CA LEU A 197 -20.05 13.76 -48.09
C LEU A 197 -20.34 13.57 -49.59
N LYS A 198 -19.32 13.16 -50.35
CA LYS A 198 -19.50 12.63 -51.70
C LYS A 198 -19.75 11.13 -51.62
N GLU A 199 -20.89 10.71 -52.16
CA GLU A 199 -21.17 9.34 -52.57
C GLU A 199 -20.32 8.99 -53.80
N GLN A 200 -19.66 7.83 -53.76
CA GLN A 200 -19.47 6.90 -54.89
C GLN A 200 -19.45 5.48 -54.34
#